data_AF-A0A2J8SH72-F1
#
_entry.id   AF-A0A2J8SH72-F1
#
_cell.length_a   1.000
_cell.length_b   1.000
_cell.length_c   1.000
_cell.angle_alpha   90.00
_cell.angle_beta   90.00
_cell.angle_gamma   90.00
#
_symmetry.space_group_name_H-M   'P 1'
#
loop_
_entity.id
_entity.type
_entity.pdbx_description
1 polymer ?
#
loop_
_entity_poly.entity_id
_entity_poly.type
_entity_poly.pdbx_seq_one_letter_code
_entity_poly.pdbx_strand_id
1 'polypeptide(L)'
;MWWVPPSPYRSLPCALPGLPCECSQLRKAIGEMDNQVSQLTSELKFIKNAVAGVRETESKIYLLVKEEKRYADAQLSCQGRGGTLSMPKDEAANGLMAAYLAQAGLARVFIGINDLEREGAFVYSDRSPMRTFNKWRSGEPNNAYDEEDCVEMVASGGWNDVACHTTMYFMCEFDKENM
;
A
#
# COMPACT_ATOMS: atom_id res chain seq x y z
N MET A 1 29.41 53.37 -18.85
CA MET A 1 28.74 52.17 -19.41
C MET A 1 29.64 50.98 -19.14
N TRP A 2 29.23 50.07 -18.27
CA TRP A 2 30.04 48.94 -17.83
C TRP A 2 29.91 47.78 -18.84
N TRP A 3 31.05 47.30 -19.32
CA TRP A 3 31.19 46.09 -20.13
C TRP A 3 30.93 44.85 -19.26
N VAL A 4 30.03 43.98 -19.70
CA VAL A 4 29.81 42.65 -19.11
C VAL A 4 30.63 41.63 -19.90
N PRO A 5 31.54 40.86 -19.27
CA PRO A 5 32.28 39.81 -19.98
C PRO A 5 31.35 38.64 -20.34
N PRO A 6 31.49 38.02 -21.53
CA PRO A 6 30.70 36.85 -21.88
C PRO A 6 31.12 35.62 -21.05
N SER A 7 30.12 34.90 -20.56
CA SER A 7 30.22 33.65 -19.79
C SER A 7 31.02 32.56 -20.54
N PRO A 8 31.83 31.74 -19.84
CA PRO A 8 32.75 30.77 -20.47
C PRO A 8 32.10 29.48 -20.97
N TYR A 9 30.76 29.36 -20.94
CA TYR A 9 30.08 28.18 -21.49
C TYR A 9 29.96 28.27 -23.02
N ARG A 10 31.11 28.27 -23.70
CA ARG A 10 31.21 27.85 -25.10
C ARG A 10 30.82 26.37 -25.16
N SER A 11 29.88 26.06 -26.03
CA SER A 11 29.64 24.72 -26.55
C SER A 11 30.98 23.99 -26.78
N LEU A 12 31.20 22.90 -26.06
CA LEU A 12 32.30 21.98 -26.31
C LEU A 12 32.23 21.52 -27.78
N PRO A 13 33.25 21.78 -28.61
CA PRO A 13 33.29 21.24 -29.96
C PRO A 13 33.47 19.73 -29.87
N CYS A 14 32.60 18.98 -30.55
CA CYS A 14 32.87 17.58 -30.89
C CYS A 14 34.11 17.58 -31.80
N ALA A 15 35.30 17.31 -31.25
CA ALA A 15 36.54 17.35 -32.00
C ALA A 15 37.42 16.14 -31.65
N LEU A 16 37.04 14.97 -32.17
CA LEU A 16 37.98 13.91 -32.51
C LEU A 16 37.82 13.60 -34.01
N PRO A 17 38.89 13.63 -34.83
CA PRO A 17 38.80 13.36 -36.25
C PRO A 17 38.36 11.92 -36.50
N GLY A 18 37.25 11.73 -37.22
CA GLY A 18 36.76 10.41 -37.66
C GLY A 18 35.57 9.83 -36.87
N LEU A 19 35.08 10.51 -35.84
CA LEU A 19 33.88 10.10 -35.10
C LEU A 19 32.69 11.01 -35.47
N PRO A 20 31.56 10.47 -35.96
CA PRO A 20 30.37 11.27 -36.25
C PRO A 20 29.82 11.93 -34.96
N CYS A 21 29.27 13.14 -35.09
CA CYS A 21 28.62 13.86 -33.99
C CYS A 21 27.29 13.19 -33.59
N GLU A 22 27.35 12.01 -32.97
CA GLU A 22 26.19 11.18 -32.60
C GLU A 22 25.38 11.73 -31.42
N CYS A 23 25.82 12.82 -30.79
CA CYS A 23 25.08 13.46 -29.69
C CYS A 23 23.66 13.90 -30.06
N SER A 24 23.39 14.22 -31.33
CA SER A 24 22.04 14.63 -31.77
C SER A 24 21.05 13.47 -31.88
N GLN A 25 21.52 12.31 -32.38
CA GLN A 25 20.73 11.08 -32.43
C GLN A 25 20.53 10.52 -31.03
N LEU A 26 21.58 10.50 -30.21
CA LEU A 26 21.51 10.08 -28.82
C LEU A 26 20.55 10.97 -28.01
N ARG A 27 20.58 12.30 -28.19
CA ARG A 27 19.64 13.22 -27.52
C ARG A 27 18.18 12.97 -27.94
N LYS A 28 17.92 12.66 -29.21
CA LYS A 28 16.58 12.28 -29.68
C LYS A 28 16.12 10.97 -29.05
N ALA A 29 16.98 9.95 -29.05
CA ALA A 29 16.68 8.66 -28.43
C ALA A 29 16.39 8.77 -26.92
N ILE A 30 17.17 9.58 -26.19
CA ILE A 30 16.91 9.88 -24.77
C ILE A 30 15.56 10.58 -24.59
N GLY A 31 15.23 11.55 -25.45
CA GLY A 31 13.94 12.25 -25.40
C GLY A 31 12.75 11.32 -25.71
N GLU A 32 12.88 10.43 -26.68
CA GLU A 32 11.87 9.41 -26.98
C GLU A 32 11.68 8.44 -25.81
N MET A 33 12.78 8.01 -25.18
CA MET A 33 12.74 7.15 -24.00
C MET A 33 12.07 7.85 -22.81
N ASP A 34 12.36 9.13 -22.59
CA ASP A 34 11.74 9.92 -21.51
C ASP A 34 10.23 10.08 -21.74
N ASN A 35 9.81 10.31 -22.99
CA ASN A 35 8.39 10.33 -23.35
C ASN A 35 7.71 8.97 -23.10
N GLN A 36 8.37 7.86 -23.43
CA GLN A 36 7.85 6.51 -23.16
C GLN A 36 7.72 6.24 -21.66
N VAL A 37 8.71 6.61 -20.85
CA VAL A 37 8.66 6.46 -19.39
C VAL A 37 7.54 7.30 -18.79
N SER A 38 7.36 8.55 -19.26
CA SER A 38 6.27 9.43 -18.83
C SER A 38 4.89 8.87 -19.17
N GLN A 39 4.75 8.32 -20.37
CA GLN A 39 3.52 7.66 -20.82
C GLN A 39 3.19 6.43 -19.96
N LEU A 40 4.15 5.53 -19.78
CA LEU A 40 3.98 4.32 -18.95
C LEU A 40 3.66 4.67 -17.49
N THR A 41 4.29 5.72 -16.94
CA THR A 41 4.02 6.20 -15.59
C THR A 41 2.57 6.69 -15.43
N SER A 42 2.08 7.42 -16.43
CA SER A 42 0.71 7.95 -16.45
C SER A 42 -0.33 6.83 -16.57
N GLU A 43 -0.09 5.85 -17.42
CA GLU A 43 -0.95 4.67 -17.58
C GLU A 43 -0.98 3.81 -16.32
N LEU A 44 0.18 3.56 -15.70
CA LEU A 44 0.25 2.80 -14.45
C LEU A 44 -0.51 3.51 -13.32
N LYS A 45 -0.39 4.84 -13.24
CA LYS A 45 -1.15 5.65 -12.26
C LYS A 45 -2.66 5.55 -12.49
N PHE A 46 -3.10 5.55 -13.75
CA PHE A 46 -4.50 5.33 -14.09
C PHE A 46 -4.97 3.94 -13.65
N ILE A 47 -4.21 2.88 -13.96
CA ILE A 47 -4.57 1.49 -13.58
C ILE A 47 -4.67 1.34 -12.06
N LYS A 48 -3.70 1.88 -11.29
CA LYS A 48 -3.72 1.83 -9.81
C LYS A 48 -4.96 2.50 -9.23
N ASN A 49 -5.31 3.69 -9.72
CA ASN A 49 -6.36 4.51 -9.10
C ASN A 49 -7.75 4.20 -9.63
N ALA A 50 -7.92 4.08 -10.95
CA ALA A 50 -9.23 3.95 -11.58
C ALA A 50 -9.70 2.50 -11.69
N VAL A 51 -8.78 1.54 -11.82
CA VAL A 51 -9.12 0.12 -12.02
C VAL A 51 -9.01 -0.65 -10.71
N ALA A 52 -7.83 -0.65 -10.09
CA ALA A 52 -7.59 -1.40 -8.86
C ALA A 52 -8.12 -0.68 -7.61
N GLY A 53 -8.25 0.65 -7.67
CA GLY A 53 -8.76 1.46 -6.58
C GLY A 53 -7.90 1.43 -5.33
N VAL A 54 -6.59 1.13 -5.43
CA VAL A 54 -5.69 0.98 -4.28
C VAL A 54 -5.54 2.29 -3.49
N ARG A 55 -5.13 2.18 -2.22
CA ARG A 55 -4.67 3.33 -1.42
C ARG A 55 -3.19 3.18 -1.14
N GLU A 56 -2.48 4.29 -1.10
CA GLU A 56 -1.03 4.31 -1.01
C GLU A 56 -0.59 5.42 -0.06
N THR A 57 0.37 5.11 0.80
CA THR A 57 1.11 6.07 1.64
C THR A 57 2.52 6.21 1.09
N GLU A 58 3.42 6.93 1.77
CA GLU A 58 4.83 6.99 1.35
C GLU A 58 5.50 5.61 1.42
N SER A 59 5.20 4.81 2.46
CA SER A 59 5.87 3.55 2.75
C SER A 59 5.05 2.29 2.44
N LYS A 60 3.72 2.39 2.26
CA LYS A 60 2.83 1.22 2.14
C LYS A 60 1.78 1.35 1.05
N ILE A 61 1.29 0.21 0.57
CA ILE A 61 0.14 0.09 -0.33
C ILE A 61 -0.93 -0.77 0.36
N TYR A 62 -2.19 -0.37 0.23
CA TYR A 62 -3.36 -1.06 0.73
C TYR A 62 -4.27 -1.47 -0.42
N LEU A 63 -4.65 -2.75 -0.45
CA LEU A 63 -5.54 -3.34 -1.45
C LEU A 63 -6.73 -3.98 -0.76
N LEU A 64 -7.93 -3.55 -1.13
CA LEU A 64 -9.16 -4.19 -0.68
C LEU A 64 -9.51 -5.32 -1.63
N VAL A 65 -9.60 -6.54 -1.11
CA VAL A 65 -9.92 -7.73 -1.89
C VAL A 65 -11.38 -8.10 -1.64
N LYS A 66 -12.21 -7.95 -2.69
CA LYS A 66 -13.65 -8.22 -2.66
C LYS A 66 -13.96 -9.70 -2.95
N GLU A 67 -13.29 -10.59 -2.24
CA GLU A 67 -13.53 -12.04 -2.25
C GLU A 67 -13.85 -12.48 -0.84
N GLU A 68 -14.98 -13.16 -0.62
CA GLU A 68 -15.32 -13.66 0.71
C GLU A 68 -14.43 -14.86 1.06
N LYS A 69 -13.66 -14.72 2.14
CA LYS A 69 -12.74 -15.75 2.63
C LYS A 69 -12.77 -15.81 4.15
N ARG A 70 -12.38 -16.97 4.70
CA ARG A 70 -12.06 -17.11 6.13
C ARG A 70 -10.73 -16.43 6.43
N TYR A 71 -10.45 -16.15 7.70
CA TYR A 71 -9.24 -15.41 8.08
C TYR A 71 -7.94 -16.05 7.56
N ALA A 72 -7.80 -17.37 7.71
CA ALA A 72 -6.62 -18.10 7.24
C ALA A 72 -6.45 -18.00 5.71
N ASP A 73 -7.53 -18.14 4.94
CA ASP A 73 -7.51 -18.04 3.48
C ASP A 73 -7.26 -16.61 3.01
N ALA A 74 -7.77 -15.61 3.74
CA ALA A 74 -7.52 -14.19 3.50
C ALA A 74 -6.03 -13.85 3.71
N GLN A 75 -5.44 -14.32 4.81
CA GLN A 75 -4.01 -14.16 5.08
C GLN A 75 -3.15 -14.83 4.00
N LEU A 76 -3.47 -16.07 3.61
CA LEU A 76 -2.78 -16.76 2.53
C LEU A 76 -2.93 -16.02 1.19
N SER A 77 -4.10 -15.42 0.94
CA SER A 77 -4.31 -14.62 -0.27
C SER A 77 -3.45 -13.36 -0.30
N CYS A 78 -3.24 -12.68 0.83
CA CYS A 78 -2.33 -11.54 0.89
C CYS A 78 -0.87 -11.97 0.73
N GLN A 79 -0.48 -13.07 1.39
CA GLN A 79 0.86 -13.64 1.27
C GLN A 79 1.20 -14.07 -0.16
N GLY A 80 0.27 -14.71 -0.87
CA GLY A 80 0.43 -15.07 -2.27
C GLY A 80 0.57 -13.87 -3.22
N ARG A 81 0.18 -12.67 -2.78
CA ARG A 81 0.37 -11.40 -3.49
C ARG A 81 1.64 -10.66 -3.06
N GLY A 82 2.42 -11.21 -2.12
CA GLY A 82 3.62 -10.57 -1.57
C GLY A 82 3.36 -9.59 -0.43
N GLY A 83 2.23 -9.70 0.27
CA GLY A 83 1.88 -8.87 1.42
C GLY A 83 1.29 -9.66 2.59
N THR A 84 0.63 -8.98 3.50
CA THR A 84 -0.09 -9.58 4.64
C THR A 84 -1.44 -8.90 4.80
N LEU A 85 -2.32 -9.43 5.67
CA LEU A 85 -3.48 -8.66 6.10
C LEU A 85 -3.04 -7.35 6.76
N SER A 86 -3.79 -6.27 6.53
CA SER A 86 -3.40 -4.92 6.94
C SER A 86 -3.29 -4.73 8.45
N MET A 87 -2.25 -4.03 8.89
CA MET A 87 -1.88 -3.91 10.31
C MET A 87 -1.95 -2.44 10.74
N PRO A 88 -3.11 -1.96 11.24
CA PRO A 88 -3.29 -0.57 11.64
C PRO A 88 -2.54 -0.26 12.95
N LYS A 89 -1.23 0.01 12.85
CA LYS A 89 -0.34 0.25 13.99
C LYS A 89 -0.40 1.69 14.55
N ASP A 90 -1.04 2.59 13.82
CA ASP A 90 -1.23 4.00 14.20
C ASP A 90 -2.55 4.57 13.66
N GLU A 91 -2.92 5.76 14.15
CA GLU A 91 -4.19 6.43 13.80
C GLU A 91 -4.24 6.81 12.31
N ALA A 92 -3.10 7.11 11.67
CA ALA A 92 -3.07 7.50 10.27
C ALA A 92 -3.38 6.31 9.36
N ALA A 93 -2.76 5.15 9.62
CA ALA A 93 -3.04 3.91 8.92
C ALA A 93 -4.51 3.50 9.14
N ASN A 94 -4.99 3.52 10.38
CA ASN A 94 -6.37 3.17 10.68
C ASN A 94 -7.39 4.10 9.99
N GLY A 95 -7.14 5.42 10.00
CA GLY A 95 -8.00 6.40 9.35
C GLY A 95 -8.06 6.24 7.84
N LEU A 96 -6.92 5.96 7.19
CA LEU A 96 -6.86 5.66 5.75
C LEU A 96 -7.65 4.40 5.42
N MET A 97 -7.46 3.33 6.22
CA MET A 97 -8.17 2.06 6.07
C MET A 97 -9.69 2.24 6.23
N ALA A 98 -10.13 2.98 7.24
CA ALA A 98 -11.55 3.28 7.48
C ALA A 98 -12.16 4.09 6.33
N ALA A 99 -11.45 5.12 5.83
CA ALA A 99 -11.90 5.91 4.69
C ALA A 99 -11.99 5.06 3.41
N TYR A 100 -11.04 4.16 3.20
CA TYR A 100 -11.06 3.24 2.07
C TYR A 100 -12.28 2.31 2.13
N LEU A 101 -12.55 1.75 3.30
CA LEU A 101 -13.70 0.87 3.53
C LEU A 101 -15.04 1.60 3.29
N ALA A 102 -15.17 2.83 3.81
CA ALA A 102 -16.34 3.67 3.62
C ALA A 102 -16.55 4.06 2.14
N GLN A 103 -15.49 4.45 1.43
CA GLN A 103 -15.55 4.76 0.00
C GLN A 103 -15.90 3.54 -0.87
N ALA A 104 -15.49 2.34 -0.44
CA ALA A 104 -15.85 1.10 -1.09
C ALA A 104 -17.31 0.65 -0.82
N GLY A 105 -18.01 1.32 0.11
CA GLY A 105 -19.40 1.00 0.47
C GLY A 105 -19.53 -0.29 1.26
N LEU A 106 -18.49 -0.68 2.02
CA LEU A 106 -18.44 -1.95 2.74
C LEU A 106 -18.66 -1.76 4.24
N ALA A 107 -19.38 -2.70 4.85
CA ALA A 107 -19.68 -2.65 6.27
C ALA A 107 -18.51 -3.10 7.15
N ARG A 108 -17.77 -4.12 6.71
CA ARG A 108 -16.69 -4.77 7.47
C ARG A 108 -15.69 -5.51 6.57
N VAL A 109 -14.45 -5.67 7.05
CA VAL A 109 -13.39 -6.48 6.44
C VAL A 109 -12.48 -7.11 7.50
N PHE A 110 -11.85 -8.23 7.20
CA PHE A 110 -10.74 -8.73 8.01
C PHE A 110 -9.51 -7.81 7.93
N ILE A 111 -8.86 -7.66 9.08
CA ILE A 111 -7.56 -6.98 9.24
C ILE A 111 -6.58 -7.91 9.94
N GLY A 112 -5.28 -7.60 9.86
CA GLY A 112 -4.20 -8.47 10.30
C GLY A 112 -3.94 -8.40 11.80
N ILE A 113 -4.96 -8.68 12.62
CA ILE A 113 -4.88 -8.76 14.09
C ILE A 113 -5.60 -10.05 14.53
N ASN A 114 -5.01 -10.79 15.47
CA ASN A 114 -5.55 -12.03 16.02
C ASN A 114 -4.87 -12.36 17.37
N ASP A 115 -5.48 -13.22 18.17
CA ASP A 115 -4.93 -13.79 19.40
C ASP A 115 -4.98 -15.34 19.42
N LEU A 116 -5.06 -15.95 18.24
CA LEU A 116 -5.04 -17.40 17.97
C LEU A 116 -4.00 -18.22 18.76
N GLU A 117 -2.84 -17.63 19.09
CA GLU A 117 -1.78 -18.33 19.85
C GLU A 117 -2.02 -18.31 21.36
N ARG A 118 -2.65 -17.25 21.89
CA ARG A 118 -2.91 -17.06 23.31
C ARG A 118 -4.04 -16.04 23.51
N GLU A 119 -5.17 -16.54 23.96
CA GLU A 119 -6.37 -15.78 24.35
C GLU A 119 -6.04 -14.47 25.09
N GLY A 120 -6.60 -13.36 24.60
CA GLY A 120 -6.43 -12.01 25.14
C GLY A 120 -5.07 -11.36 24.82
N ALA A 121 -4.17 -12.05 24.12
CA ALA A 121 -2.86 -11.53 23.72
C ALA A 121 -2.76 -11.31 22.21
N PHE A 122 -3.45 -10.27 21.75
CA PHE A 122 -3.48 -9.89 20.34
C PHE A 122 -2.09 -9.55 19.76
N VAL A 123 -1.86 -10.06 18.55
CA VAL A 123 -0.67 -9.85 17.72
C VAL A 123 -1.08 -9.41 16.31
N TYR A 124 -0.18 -8.68 15.67
CA TYR A 124 -0.32 -8.34 14.25
C TYR A 124 0.08 -9.51 13.35
N SER A 125 -0.29 -9.45 12.07
CA SER A 125 0.02 -10.48 11.06
C SER A 125 1.53 -10.71 10.82
N ASP A 126 2.38 -9.75 11.17
CA ASP A 126 3.84 -9.89 11.15
C ASP A 126 4.42 -10.47 12.46
N ARG A 127 3.55 -10.96 13.36
CA ARG A 127 3.86 -11.47 14.71
C ARG A 127 4.40 -10.42 15.66
N SER A 128 4.36 -9.13 15.31
CA SER A 128 4.67 -8.08 16.27
C SER A 128 3.54 -7.98 17.30
N PRO A 129 3.86 -7.79 18.60
CA PRO A 129 2.84 -7.68 19.63
C PRO A 129 2.02 -6.39 19.45
N MET A 130 0.74 -6.46 19.79
CA MET A 130 -0.11 -5.27 19.84
C MET A 130 0.46 -4.25 20.83
N ARG A 131 0.38 -2.96 20.46
CA ARG A 131 0.94 -1.84 21.22
C ARG A 131 -0.18 -1.10 21.95
N THR A 132 0.12 0.07 22.52
CA THR A 132 -0.86 0.90 23.23
C THR A 132 -1.97 1.43 22.32
N PHE A 133 -1.67 1.67 21.05
CA PHE A 133 -2.66 2.08 20.06
C PHE A 133 -3.66 0.94 19.78
N ASN A 134 -4.94 1.26 19.85
CA ASN A 134 -6.04 0.36 19.52
C ASN A 134 -7.28 1.16 19.11
N LYS A 135 -8.19 0.52 18.37
CA LYS A 135 -9.50 1.09 18.00
C LYS A 135 -10.64 0.13 18.29
N TRP A 136 -10.50 -0.67 19.35
CA TRP A 136 -11.58 -1.53 19.82
C TRP A 136 -12.86 -0.73 20.03
N ARG A 137 -13.99 -1.29 19.59
CA ARG A 137 -15.30 -0.70 19.88
C ARG A 137 -15.60 -0.84 21.37
N SER A 138 -16.56 -0.05 21.86
CA SER A 138 -16.99 -0.17 23.26
C SER A 138 -17.49 -1.58 23.53
N GLY A 139 -16.86 -2.27 24.46
CA GLY A 139 -17.18 -3.66 24.80
C GLY A 139 -16.21 -4.69 24.23
N GLU A 140 -15.37 -4.29 23.26
CA GLU A 140 -14.44 -5.19 22.57
C GLU A 140 -13.00 -5.07 23.10
N PRO A 141 -12.17 -6.11 22.91
CA PRO A 141 -12.55 -7.47 22.48
C PRO A 141 -13.31 -8.20 23.58
N ASN A 142 -14.31 -9.02 23.22
CA ASN A 142 -15.21 -9.66 24.18
C ASN A 142 -15.16 -11.20 24.19
N ASN A 143 -14.48 -11.78 23.18
CA ASN A 143 -14.40 -13.20 22.90
C ASN A 143 -15.77 -13.89 23.00
N ALA A 144 -16.72 -13.48 22.15
CA ALA A 144 -18.09 -13.95 22.25
C ALA A 144 -18.14 -15.47 22.11
N TYR A 145 -18.81 -16.14 23.04
CA TYR A 145 -18.93 -17.60 23.05
C TYR A 145 -17.60 -18.39 23.11
N ASP A 146 -16.48 -17.74 23.47
CA ASP A 146 -15.14 -18.37 23.54
C ASP A 146 -14.66 -18.89 22.17
N GLU A 147 -15.02 -18.19 21.08
CA GLU A 147 -14.70 -18.59 19.70
C GLU A 147 -14.19 -17.45 18.78
N GLU A 148 -13.88 -16.26 19.31
CA GLU A 148 -13.55 -15.06 18.51
C GLU A 148 -12.06 -14.67 18.57
N ASP A 149 -11.21 -15.38 17.82
CA ASP A 149 -9.75 -15.13 17.82
C ASP A 149 -9.23 -14.21 16.69
N CYS A 150 -10.10 -13.69 15.82
CA CYS A 150 -9.73 -12.94 14.61
C CYS A 150 -10.39 -11.57 14.59
N VAL A 151 -9.79 -10.57 13.93
CA VAL A 151 -10.29 -9.19 14.01
C VAL A 151 -10.83 -8.67 12.69
N GLU A 152 -12.02 -8.07 12.76
CA GLU A 152 -12.58 -7.25 11.70
C GLU A 152 -12.46 -5.74 11.99
N MET A 153 -12.37 -4.95 10.93
CA MET A 153 -12.60 -3.51 10.95
C MET A 153 -13.96 -3.20 10.34
N VAL A 154 -14.78 -2.43 11.05
CA VAL A 154 -16.06 -1.93 10.54
C VAL A 154 -15.92 -0.57 9.86
N ALA A 155 -16.95 -0.13 9.12
CA ALA A 155 -16.96 1.13 8.34
C ALA A 155 -16.56 2.39 9.13
N SER A 156 -16.78 2.44 10.45
CA SER A 156 -16.34 3.55 11.31
C SER A 156 -14.85 3.55 11.63
N GLY A 157 -14.12 2.49 11.25
CA GLY A 157 -12.71 2.28 11.59
C GLY A 157 -12.49 1.63 12.96
N GLY A 158 -13.56 1.25 13.66
CA GLY A 158 -13.48 0.49 14.92
C GLY A 158 -13.24 -1.00 14.69
N TRP A 159 -12.67 -1.67 15.68
CA TRP A 159 -12.30 -3.08 15.64
C TRP A 159 -13.24 -3.94 16.48
N ASN A 160 -13.45 -5.17 16.03
CA ASN A 160 -14.25 -6.21 16.68
C ASN A 160 -13.50 -7.54 16.50
N ASP A 161 -13.36 -8.30 17.57
CA ASP A 161 -13.02 -9.71 17.47
C ASP A 161 -14.22 -10.50 16.92
N VAL A 162 -13.96 -11.53 16.14
CA VAL A 162 -14.94 -12.35 15.44
C VAL A 162 -14.40 -13.75 15.24
N ALA A 163 -15.30 -14.72 15.09
CA ALA A 163 -14.91 -16.09 14.79
C ALA A 163 -14.14 -16.18 13.47
N CYS A 164 -12.96 -16.80 13.49
CA CYS A 164 -12.04 -16.88 12.36
C CYS A 164 -12.61 -17.64 11.14
N HIS A 165 -13.63 -18.47 11.35
CA HIS A 165 -14.34 -19.19 10.28
C HIS A 165 -15.39 -18.34 9.56
N THR A 166 -15.67 -17.12 10.05
CA THR A 166 -16.52 -16.15 9.36
C THR A 166 -15.94 -15.83 7.99
N THR A 167 -16.80 -15.70 6.99
CA THR A 167 -16.40 -15.31 5.63
C THR A 167 -16.72 -13.85 5.38
N MET A 168 -15.72 -13.07 4.99
CA MET A 168 -15.89 -11.67 4.60
C MET A 168 -14.77 -11.24 3.65
N TYR A 169 -14.90 -10.02 3.12
CA TYR A 169 -13.82 -9.36 2.40
C TYR A 169 -12.66 -9.01 3.34
N PHE A 170 -11.50 -8.71 2.77
CA PHE A 170 -10.30 -8.48 3.55
C PHE A 170 -9.43 -7.40 2.90
N MET A 171 -8.53 -6.82 3.68
CA MET A 171 -7.61 -5.81 3.19
C MET A 171 -6.17 -6.27 3.37
N CYS A 172 -5.41 -6.23 2.28
CA CYS A 172 -3.99 -6.53 2.27
C CYS A 172 -3.16 -5.25 2.37
N GLU A 173 -2.00 -5.37 3.00
CA GLU A 173 -0.97 -4.35 3.12
C GLU A 173 0.34 -4.86 2.50
N PHE A 174 1.06 -3.97 1.83
CA PHE A 174 2.33 -4.22 1.18
C PHE A 174 3.33 -3.12 1.57
N ASP A 175 4.53 -3.52 1.99
CA ASP A 175 5.63 -2.59 2.24
C ASP A 175 6.36 -2.25 0.93
N LYS A 176 6.58 -0.96 0.66
CA LYS A 176 7.30 -0.52 -0.55
C LYS A 176 8.80 -0.76 -0.49
N GLU A 177 9.36 -0.91 0.71
CA GLU A 177 10.78 -1.23 0.89
C GLU A 177 11.10 -2.69 0.55
N ASN A 178 10.07 -3.55 0.48
CA ASN A 178 10.18 -4.97 0.15
C ASN A 178 9.58 -5.31 -1.23
N MET A 179 9.34 -4.30 -2.09
CA MET A 179 8.92 -4.47 -3.49
C MET A 179 10.09 -4.50 -4.46
#